data_AF-A0A7D7VMA1-F1
#
_entry.id   AF-A0A7D7VMA1-F1
#
_cell.length_a   1.000
_cell.length_b   1.000
_cell.length_c   1.000
_cell.angle_alpha   90.00
_cell.angle_beta   90.00
_cell.angle_gamma   90.00
#
_symmetry.space_group_name_H-M   'P 1'
#
loop_
_entity.id
_entity.type
_entity.pdbx_description
1 polymer ?
#
loop_
_entity_poly.entity_id
_entity_poly.type
_entity_poly.pdbx_seq_one_letter_code
_entity_poly.pdbx_strand_id
1 'polypeptide(L)'
;MKNNNYIKLATVSILLLGLIVMSFSSNNQQPDVVGTWISNDDNLWKITFTNDGKRKDYYEGELIVTYTYNISSSCGEETLTDEYFIKSEEQDGLGYSCDLINNIYTDSNGEVTLSITSENGKLHLFTKQ
;
A
#
# COMPACT_ATOMS: atom_id res chain seq x y z
N MET A 1 -39.21 -39.58 48.19
CA MET A 1 -38.00 -39.51 47.33
C MET A 1 -38.18 -38.34 46.37
N LYS A 2 -37.41 -37.25 46.52
CA LYS A 2 -37.48 -36.04 45.67
C LYS A 2 -36.37 -36.12 44.61
N ASN A 3 -36.74 -36.15 43.33
CA ASN A 3 -35.78 -36.17 42.22
C ASN A 3 -35.24 -34.76 41.94
N ASN A 4 -33.91 -34.65 41.92
CA ASN A 4 -33.15 -33.41 41.70
C ASN A 4 -33.01 -33.08 40.21
N ASN A 5 -33.76 -32.08 39.73
CA ASN A 5 -33.64 -31.54 38.37
C ASN A 5 -32.58 -30.42 38.22
N TYR A 6 -31.84 -30.10 39.27
CA TYR A 6 -30.87 -28.99 39.27
C TYR A 6 -29.55 -29.30 38.54
N ILE A 7 -29.24 -30.57 38.29
CA ILE A 7 -27.95 -30.98 37.70
C ILE A 7 -27.89 -30.70 36.19
N LYS A 8 -29.04 -30.59 35.50
CA LYS A 8 -29.08 -30.32 34.06
C LYS A 8 -28.94 -28.84 33.68
N LEU A 9 -29.14 -27.91 34.63
CA LEU A 9 -29.01 -26.48 34.33
C LEU A 9 -27.56 -25.97 34.46
N ALA A 10 -26.74 -26.61 35.29
CA ALA A 10 -25.35 -26.19 35.50
C ALA A 10 -24.44 -26.49 34.31
N THR A 11 -24.74 -27.52 33.52
CA THR A 11 -23.93 -27.91 32.35
C THR A 11 -24.17 -27.03 31.13
N VAL A 12 -25.32 -26.34 31.04
CA VAL A 12 -25.63 -25.44 29.92
C VAL A 12 -25.00 -24.06 30.13
N SER A 13 -24.77 -23.66 31.38
CA SER A 13 -24.27 -22.32 31.71
C SER A 13 -22.76 -22.12 31.55
N ILE A 14 -21.97 -23.20 31.44
CA ILE A 14 -20.50 -23.14 31.40
C ILE A 14 -19.95 -23.16 29.95
N LEU A 15 -20.79 -23.44 28.95
CA LEU A 15 -20.40 -23.40 27.53
C LEU A 15 -20.48 -21.99 26.89
N LEU A 16 -20.75 -20.96 27.69
CA LEU A 16 -20.88 -19.58 27.25
C LEU A 16 -19.78 -18.65 27.80
N LEU A 17 -18.60 -19.18 28.16
CA LEU A 17 -17.38 -18.37 28.16
C LEU A 17 -16.82 -18.40 26.75
N GLY A 18 -17.43 -17.59 25.89
CA GLY A 18 -16.92 -17.33 24.54
C GLY A 18 -15.48 -16.88 24.62
N LEU A 19 -14.60 -17.68 24.04
CA LEU A 19 -13.27 -17.28 23.61
C LEU A 19 -13.44 -16.09 22.66
N ILE A 20 -13.36 -14.87 23.19
CA ILE A 20 -13.16 -13.67 22.39
C ILE A 20 -11.70 -13.75 21.93
N VAL A 21 -11.48 -14.46 20.82
CA VAL A 21 -10.23 -14.37 20.08
C VAL A 21 -10.23 -12.96 19.51
N MET A 22 -9.47 -12.05 20.14
CA MET A 22 -9.15 -10.77 19.52
C MET A 22 -8.25 -11.08 18.33
N SER A 23 -8.86 -11.21 17.17
CA SER A 23 -8.14 -11.18 15.90
C SER A 23 -7.52 -9.79 15.78
N PHE A 24 -6.26 -9.66 16.15
CA PHE A 24 -5.43 -8.55 15.67
C PHE A 24 -5.29 -8.76 14.16
N SER A 25 -6.19 -8.16 13.38
CA SER A 25 -5.89 -7.94 11.96
C SER A 25 -4.80 -6.89 11.92
N SER A 26 -3.55 -7.31 11.72
CA SER A 26 -2.56 -6.41 11.11
C SER A 26 -3.14 -6.06 9.74
N ASN A 27 -3.66 -4.83 9.64
CA ASN A 27 -4.22 -4.33 8.40
C ASN A 27 -3.03 -4.04 7.48
N ASN A 28 -2.45 -5.09 6.89
CA ASN A 28 -1.42 -5.01 5.86
C ASN A 28 -2.12 -4.57 4.55
N GLN A 29 -2.71 -3.38 4.60
CA GLN A 29 -3.38 -2.77 3.48
C GLN A 29 -2.29 -2.18 2.58
N GLN A 30 -2.28 -2.62 1.33
CA GLN A 30 -1.39 -2.11 0.31
C GLN A 30 -1.45 -0.56 0.25
N PRO A 31 -0.30 0.14 0.10
CA PRO A 31 -0.28 1.60 0.04
C PRO A 31 -1.18 2.14 -1.07
N ASP A 32 -1.93 3.22 -0.80
CA ASP A 32 -2.73 3.90 -1.81
C ASP A 32 -1.93 5.05 -2.45
N VAL A 33 -1.33 4.76 -3.60
CA VAL A 33 -0.54 5.73 -4.39
C VAL A 33 -1.36 6.49 -5.42
N VAL A 34 -2.66 6.20 -5.57
CA VAL A 34 -3.47 6.78 -6.65
C VAL A 34 -3.58 8.29 -6.47
N GLY A 35 -3.29 9.04 -7.53
CA GLY A 35 -3.27 10.49 -7.53
C GLY A 35 -2.20 11.08 -8.43
N THR A 36 -2.13 12.40 -8.43
CA THR A 36 -1.10 13.17 -9.13
C THR A 36 -0.12 13.70 -8.11
N TRP A 37 1.18 13.52 -8.38
CA TRP A 37 2.26 13.83 -7.49
C TRP A 37 3.29 14.68 -8.22
N ILE A 38 3.74 15.77 -7.60
CA ILE A 38 4.71 16.71 -8.15
C ILE A 38 6.01 16.53 -7.39
N SER A 39 7.15 16.41 -8.09
CA SER A 39 8.43 16.22 -7.42
C SER A 39 8.81 17.45 -6.63
N ASN A 40 9.32 17.23 -5.42
CA ASN A 40 9.77 18.29 -4.53
C ASN A 40 11.14 18.86 -4.96
N ASP A 41 11.91 18.10 -5.73
CA ASP A 41 13.22 18.52 -6.26
C ASP A 41 13.10 19.22 -7.63
N ASP A 42 12.08 18.84 -8.44
CA ASP A 42 11.82 19.41 -9.76
C ASP A 42 10.31 19.51 -10.01
N ASN A 43 9.75 20.71 -9.84
CA ASN A 43 8.30 20.92 -9.97
C ASN A 43 7.76 20.77 -11.40
N LEU A 44 8.63 20.63 -12.41
CA LEU A 44 8.26 20.34 -13.79
C LEU A 44 8.01 18.85 -13.99
N TRP A 45 8.55 18.00 -13.12
CA TRP A 45 8.33 16.56 -13.14
C TRP A 45 7.12 16.17 -12.28
N LYS A 46 6.15 15.54 -12.94
CA LYS A 46 4.90 15.10 -12.33
C LYS A 46 4.62 13.65 -12.70
N ILE A 47 4.12 12.87 -11.75
CA ILE A 47 3.68 11.49 -11.97
C ILE A 47 2.21 11.34 -11.58
N THR A 48 1.44 10.62 -12.38
CA THR A 48 0.04 10.31 -12.08
C THR A 48 -0.16 8.81 -12.05
N PHE A 49 -0.57 8.29 -10.89
CA PHE A 49 -1.02 6.92 -10.70
C PHE A 49 -2.54 6.86 -10.79
N THR A 50 -3.05 5.91 -11.55
CA THR A 50 -4.48 5.77 -11.86
C THR A 50 -5.02 4.42 -11.42
N ASN A 51 -6.31 4.35 -11.08
CA ASN A 51 -6.96 3.14 -10.58
C ASN A 51 -6.93 1.96 -11.56
N ASP A 52 -6.77 2.22 -12.86
CA ASP A 52 -6.63 1.20 -13.91
C ASP A 52 -5.18 0.69 -14.08
N GLY A 53 -4.29 1.00 -13.13
CA GLY A 53 -2.93 0.48 -13.12
C GLY A 53 -2.02 1.17 -14.15
N LYS A 54 -2.27 2.44 -14.48
CA LYS A 54 -1.36 3.24 -15.32
C LYS A 54 -0.63 4.30 -14.51
N ARG A 55 0.70 4.36 -14.70
CA ARG A 55 1.57 5.43 -14.23
C ARG A 55 1.90 6.30 -15.44
N LYS A 56 1.65 7.60 -15.33
CA LYS A 56 1.92 8.57 -16.40
C LYS A 56 2.93 9.57 -15.89
N ASP A 57 4.06 9.69 -16.55
CA ASP A 57 5.12 10.63 -16.19
C ASP A 57 5.08 11.81 -17.16
N TYR A 58 5.12 13.02 -16.60
CA TYR A 58 5.07 14.28 -17.32
C TYR A 58 6.31 15.11 -16.99
N TYR A 59 6.79 15.86 -17.98
CA TYR A 59 7.83 16.86 -17.82
C TYR A 59 7.41 18.14 -18.53
N GLU A 60 7.54 19.29 -17.86
CA GLU A 60 7.08 20.59 -18.39
C GLU A 60 5.59 20.60 -18.81
N GLY A 61 4.78 19.74 -18.20
CA GLY A 61 3.34 19.58 -18.49
C GLY A 61 3.02 18.62 -19.64
N GLU A 62 4.02 18.18 -20.39
CA GLU A 62 3.85 17.23 -21.50
C GLU A 62 3.97 15.78 -21.02
N LEU A 63 3.13 14.89 -21.56
CA LEU A 63 3.21 13.45 -21.26
C LEU A 63 4.44 12.86 -21.95
N ILE A 64 5.37 12.34 -21.16
CA ILE A 64 6.61 11.75 -21.67
C ILE A 64 6.45 10.25 -21.88
N VAL A 65 5.83 9.56 -20.92
CA VAL A 65 5.73 8.10 -20.94
C VAL A 65 4.52 7.62 -20.12
N THR A 66 4.00 6.46 -20.50
CA THR A 66 2.98 5.73 -19.74
C THR A 66 3.47 4.31 -19.49
N TYR A 67 3.53 3.95 -18.21
CA TYR A 67 3.82 2.59 -17.74
C TYR A 67 2.52 1.90 -17.32
N THR A 68 2.51 0.57 -17.43
CA THR A 68 1.62 -0.23 -16.56
C THR A 68 2.30 -0.32 -15.21
N TYR A 69 1.58 -0.13 -14.12
CA TYR A 69 2.14 -0.31 -12.78
C TYR A 69 1.27 -1.22 -11.93
N ASN A 70 1.92 -1.87 -10.98
CA ASN A 70 1.28 -2.49 -9.84
C ASN A 70 2.13 -2.20 -8.60
N ILE A 71 1.52 -2.26 -7.43
CA ILE A 71 2.29 -2.33 -6.19
C ILE A 71 2.26 -3.76 -5.65
N SER A 72 3.43 -4.21 -5.19
CA SER A 72 3.70 -5.58 -4.76
C SER A 72 4.80 -5.58 -3.72
N SER A 73 4.78 -6.53 -2.79
CA SER A 73 5.91 -6.76 -1.89
C SER A 73 7.07 -7.49 -2.56
N SER A 74 6.92 -7.88 -3.84
CA SER A 74 7.96 -8.51 -4.65
C SER A 74 8.20 -7.77 -5.96
N CYS A 75 9.47 -7.72 -6.36
CA CYS A 75 9.89 -7.15 -7.63
C CYS A 75 11.18 -7.84 -8.11
N GLY A 76 11.14 -8.47 -9.29
CA GLY A 76 12.23 -9.34 -9.75
C GLY A 76 12.47 -10.52 -8.80
N GLU A 77 13.70 -10.66 -8.31
CA GLU A 77 14.10 -11.70 -7.35
C GLU A 77 13.95 -11.24 -5.88
N GLU A 78 13.61 -9.97 -5.65
CA GLU A 78 13.47 -9.41 -4.31
C GLU A 78 12.03 -9.58 -3.79
N THR A 79 11.90 -9.90 -2.51
CA THR A 79 10.62 -9.96 -1.80
C THR A 79 10.82 -9.43 -0.38
N LEU A 80 9.97 -8.49 0.01
CA LEU A 80 10.00 -7.81 1.30
C LEU A 80 8.78 -8.25 2.14
N THR A 81 8.94 -8.26 3.47
CA THR A 81 7.89 -8.77 4.38
C THR A 81 6.84 -7.71 4.72
N ASP A 82 7.23 -6.44 4.79
CA ASP A 82 6.38 -5.34 5.28
C ASP A 82 6.54 -4.05 4.44
N GLU A 83 7.17 -4.17 3.28
CA GLU A 83 7.45 -3.06 2.37
C GLU A 83 6.92 -3.40 0.98
N TYR A 84 6.75 -2.36 0.18
CA TYR A 84 6.10 -2.46 -1.12
C TYR A 84 6.91 -1.72 -2.17
N PHE A 85 6.97 -2.30 -3.36
CA PHE A 85 7.49 -1.68 -4.56
C PHE A 85 6.35 -1.13 -5.41
N ILE A 86 6.62 -0.05 -6.14
CA ILE A 86 5.93 0.31 -7.37
C ILE A 86 6.71 -0.34 -8.50
N LYS A 87 6.17 -1.41 -9.07
CA LYS A 87 6.71 -1.99 -10.29
C LYS A 87 6.11 -1.25 -11.48
N SER A 88 6.95 -0.61 -12.29
CA SER A 88 6.54 0.09 -13.51
C SER A 88 7.07 -0.65 -14.73
N GLU A 89 6.19 -1.12 -15.61
CA GLU A 89 6.53 -1.85 -16.83
C GLU A 89 6.27 -0.99 -18.07
N GLU A 90 7.22 -1.00 -19.00
CA GLU A 90 7.08 -0.34 -20.31
C GLU A 90 6.00 -1.04 -21.16
N GLN A 91 5.45 -0.33 -22.15
CA GLN A 91 4.37 -0.88 -22.99
C GLN A 91 4.80 -2.08 -23.83
N ASP A 92 6.06 -2.17 -24.21
CA ASP A 92 6.60 -3.30 -24.98
C ASP A 92 6.94 -4.51 -24.10
N GLY A 93 6.86 -4.36 -22.77
CA GLY A 93 7.18 -5.40 -21.79
C GLY A 93 8.66 -5.77 -21.74
N LEU A 94 9.55 -4.99 -22.37
CA LEU A 94 10.99 -5.30 -22.44
C LEU A 94 11.77 -4.73 -21.25
N GLY A 95 11.20 -3.77 -20.54
CA GLY A 95 11.79 -3.13 -19.38
C GLY A 95 10.80 -2.98 -18.23
N TYR A 96 11.30 -3.09 -17.01
CA TYR A 96 10.58 -2.68 -15.82
C TYR A 96 11.53 -2.03 -14.81
N SER A 97 10.98 -1.22 -13.92
CA SER A 97 11.67 -0.68 -12.75
C SER A 97 10.90 -0.97 -11.46
N CYS A 98 11.63 -1.03 -10.35
CA CYS A 98 11.15 -1.25 -9.00
C CYS A 98 11.50 -0.05 -8.11
N ASP A 99 10.53 0.81 -7.84
CA ASP A 99 10.71 1.91 -6.87
C ASP A 99 10.18 1.46 -5.49
N LEU A 100 11.02 1.44 -4.46
CA LEU A 100 10.60 1.11 -3.10
C LEU A 100 9.74 2.24 -2.52
N ILE A 101 8.55 1.92 -2.02
CA ILE A 101 7.69 2.86 -1.29
C ILE A 101 8.18 2.94 0.14
N ASN A 102 8.86 4.04 0.49
CA ASN A 102 9.33 4.25 1.85
C ASN A 102 8.17 4.66 2.78
N ASN A 103 7.32 5.60 2.33
CA ASN A 103 6.18 6.08 3.11
C ASN A 103 5.19 6.89 2.24
N ILE A 104 3.94 6.94 2.70
CA ILE A 104 2.93 7.93 2.28
C ILE A 104 2.37 8.55 3.56
N TYR A 105 2.61 9.84 3.77
CA TYR A 105 2.19 10.50 5.00
C TYR A 105 1.53 11.84 4.71
N THR A 106 0.67 12.28 5.64
CA THR A 106 0.05 13.60 5.62
C THR A 106 0.64 14.41 6.76
N ASP A 107 1.15 15.61 6.45
CA ASP A 107 1.69 16.52 7.46
C ASP A 107 0.58 17.24 8.25
N SER A 108 0.97 18.10 9.20
CA SER A 108 0.03 18.88 10.01
C SER A 108 -0.79 19.90 9.21
N ASN A 109 -0.34 20.26 8.01
CA ASN A 109 -1.01 21.20 7.12
C ASN A 109 -1.97 20.50 6.15
N GLY A 110 -2.02 19.17 6.17
CA GLY A 110 -2.83 18.36 5.25
C GLY A 110 -2.11 18.03 3.94
N GLU A 111 -0.82 18.38 3.80
CA GLU A 111 -0.04 18.05 2.62
C GLU A 111 0.34 16.56 2.64
N VAL A 112 0.03 15.85 1.55
CA VAL A 112 0.34 14.42 1.42
C VAL A 112 1.64 14.26 0.64
N THR A 113 2.64 13.61 1.24
CA THR A 113 3.92 13.30 0.60
C THR A 113 4.07 11.81 0.34
N LEU A 114 4.46 11.46 -0.88
CA LEU A 114 4.95 10.14 -1.29
C LEU A 114 6.48 10.16 -1.28
N SER A 115 7.09 9.20 -0.59
CA SER A 115 8.53 8.98 -0.57
C SER A 115 8.86 7.64 -1.22
N ILE A 116 9.67 7.67 -2.27
CA ILE A 116 10.13 6.47 -2.97
C ILE A 116 11.65 6.45 -3.12
N THR A 117 12.25 5.26 -3.11
CA THR A 117 13.67 5.05 -3.43
C THR A 117 13.77 4.27 -4.73
N SER A 118 14.38 4.84 -5.77
CA SER A 118 14.57 4.15 -7.05
C SER A 118 15.65 3.07 -6.96
N GLU A 119 15.71 2.18 -7.95
CA GLU A 119 16.65 1.04 -7.99
C GLU A 119 18.13 1.42 -7.85
N ASN A 120 18.50 2.64 -8.25
CA ASN A 120 19.86 3.18 -8.07
C ASN A 120 20.12 3.76 -6.67
N GLY A 121 19.17 3.61 -5.73
CA GLY A 121 19.25 4.09 -4.36
C GLY A 121 18.92 5.58 -4.17
N LYS A 122 18.41 6.27 -5.20
CA LYS A 122 18.05 7.69 -5.07
C LYS A 122 16.68 7.85 -4.41
N LEU A 123 16.63 8.65 -3.35
CA LEU A 123 15.39 9.08 -2.71
C LEU A 123 14.71 10.15 -3.55
N HIS A 124 13.41 9.98 -3.80
CA HIS A 124 12.53 10.95 -4.43
C HIS A 124 11.34 11.24 -3.52
N LEU A 125 11.06 12.52 -3.33
CA LEU A 125 9.89 13.00 -2.60
C LEU A 125 8.94 13.69 -3.57
N PHE A 126 7.65 13.41 -3.42
CA PHE A 126 6.61 14.05 -4.20
C PHE A 126 5.45 14.47 -3.31
N THR A 127 4.91 15.65 -3.59
CA THR A 127 3.70 16.16 -2.95
C THR A 127 2.47 15.90 -3.82
N LYS A 128 1.39 15.42 -3.22
CA LYS A 128 0.11 15.16 -3.89
C LYS A 128 -0.59 16.47 -4.26
N GLN A 129 -1.13 16.54 -5.47
CA GLN A 129 -1.95 17.65 -5.97
C GLN A 129 -3.45 17.43 -5.74
#